data_AF-A0A6L9YL55-F1
#
_entry.id   AF-A0A6L9YL55-F1
#
_cell.length_a   1.000
_cell.length_b   1.000
_cell.length_c   1.000
_cell.angle_alpha   90.00
_cell.angle_beta   90.00
_cell.angle_gamma   90.00
#
_symmetry.space_group_name_H-M   'P 1'
#
loop_
_entity.id
_entity.type
_entity.pdbx_description
1 polymer ?
#
loop_
_entity_poly.entity_id
_entity_poly.type
_entity_poly.pdbx_seq_one_letter_code
_entity_poly.pdbx_strand_id
1 'polypeptide(L)'
;MSIIKQKKNKLAQKIAEEYSQLIALPVLSELEANRMAEILELANLNESLNCLIEEIEMSDYLKLEKWNQGLRNLLKVVSTEEPYPSTPWQD
;
A
#
# COMPACT_ATOMS: atom_id res chain seq x y z
N MET A 1 51.00 1.63 43.90
CA MET A 1 49.59 1.98 44.20
C MET A 1 48.75 0.70 44.22
N SER A 2 47.90 0.51 45.24
CA SER A 2 47.22 -0.77 45.56
C SER A 2 46.16 -1.19 44.54
N ILE A 3 46.09 -2.51 44.24
CA ILE A 3 45.11 -3.21 43.38
C ILE A 3 43.65 -2.85 43.74
N ILE A 4 43.41 -2.53 45.02
CA ILE A 4 42.10 -2.15 45.54
C ILE A 4 41.63 -0.81 44.96
N LYS A 5 42.54 0.15 44.71
CA LYS A 5 42.21 1.44 44.08
C LYS A 5 41.83 1.26 42.60
N GLN A 6 42.52 0.37 41.88
CA GLN A 6 42.19 0.07 40.48
C GLN A 6 40.82 -0.61 40.32
N LYS A 7 40.48 -1.58 41.20
CA LYS A 7 39.15 -2.23 41.18
C LYS A 7 38.01 -1.24 41.49
N LYS A 8 38.19 -0.35 42.47
CA LYS A 8 37.17 0.68 42.80
C LYS A 8 36.96 1.68 41.66
N ASN A 9 38.01 2.03 40.92
CA ASN A 9 37.93 2.96 39.80
C ASN A 9 37.16 2.35 38.61
N LYS A 10 37.39 1.06 38.29
CA LYS A 10 36.62 0.35 37.27
C LYS A 10 35.13 0.22 37.60
N LEU A 11 34.79 0.00 38.87
CA LEU A 11 33.39 -0.06 39.30
C LEU A 11 32.69 1.30 39.15
N ALA A 12 33.35 2.39 39.56
CA ALA A 12 32.83 3.74 39.41
C ALA A 12 32.61 4.11 37.93
N GLN A 13 33.54 3.70 37.06
CA GLN A 13 33.44 3.94 35.62
C GLN A 13 32.26 3.18 34.99
N LYS A 14 32.06 1.91 35.37
CA LYS A 14 30.92 1.11 34.90
C LYS A 14 29.57 1.69 35.36
N ILE A 15 29.48 2.15 36.61
CA ILE A 15 28.27 2.80 37.13
C ILE A 15 27.98 4.09 36.36
N ALA A 16 29.00 4.89 36.03
CA ALA A 16 28.82 6.11 35.25
C ALA A 16 28.31 5.83 33.82
N GLU A 17 28.78 4.76 33.18
CA GLU A 17 28.27 4.29 31.89
C GLU A 17 26.81 3.85 31.98
N GLU A 18 26.47 3.01 32.97
CA GLU A 18 25.08 2.55 33.20
C GLU A 18 24.13 3.73 33.46
N TYR A 19 24.53 4.71 34.27
CA TYR A 19 23.76 5.93 34.51
C TYR A 19 23.59 6.76 33.24
N SER A 20 24.64 6.90 32.43
CA SER A 20 24.58 7.66 31.16
C SER A 20 23.62 7.00 30.18
N GLN A 21 23.61 5.66 30.12
CA GLN A 21 22.66 4.89 29.31
C GLN A 21 21.22 5.07 29.82
N LEU A 22 20.99 4.99 31.14
CA LEU A 22 19.68 5.20 31.75
C LEU A 22 19.11 6.59 31.45
N ILE A 23 19.94 7.64 31.46
CA ILE A 23 19.52 9.01 31.14
C ILE A 23 19.17 9.15 29.65
N ALA A 24 19.80 8.38 28.76
CA ALA A 24 19.52 8.42 27.32
C ALA A 24 18.26 7.65 26.92
N LEU A 25 17.76 6.72 27.76
CA LEU A 25 16.61 5.87 27.43
C LEU A 25 15.34 6.63 27.02
N PRO A 26 14.91 7.73 27.68
CA PRO A 26 13.72 8.47 27.27
C PRO A 26 13.87 9.07 25.88
N VAL A 27 15.05 9.60 25.54
CA VAL A 27 15.33 10.19 24.23
C VAL A 27 15.33 9.11 23.14
N LEU A 28 15.91 7.94 23.42
CA LEU A 28 15.86 6.80 22.52
C LEU A 28 14.42 6.31 22.30
N SER A 29 13.61 6.24 23.37
CA SER A 29 12.21 5.86 23.29
C SER A 29 11.36 6.86 22.50
N GLU A 30 11.61 8.16 22.66
CA GLU A 30 10.94 9.21 21.89
C GLU A 30 11.30 9.13 20.41
N LEU A 31 12.59 8.92 20.10
CA LEU A 31 13.06 8.71 18.73
C LEU A 31 12.40 7.49 18.08
N GLU A 32 12.29 6.38 18.81
CA GLU A 32 11.61 5.17 18.36
C GLU A 32 10.12 5.40 18.12
N ALA A 33 9.45 6.14 19.01
CA ALA A 33 8.04 6.50 18.86
C ALA A 33 7.81 7.40 17.63
N ASN A 34 8.66 8.40 17.42
CA ASN A 34 8.58 9.29 16.25
C ASN A 34 8.80 8.50 14.95
N ARG A 35 9.80 7.62 14.93
CA ARG A 35 10.04 6.75 13.76
C ARG A 35 8.87 5.80 13.50
N MET A 36 8.24 5.28 14.56
CA MET A 36 7.04 4.45 14.42
C MET A 36 5.87 5.26 13.83
N ALA A 37 5.69 6.52 14.27
CA ALA A 37 4.66 7.40 13.72
C ALA A 37 4.87 7.64 12.22
N GLU A 38 6.10 7.95 11.79
CA GLU A 38 6.44 8.11 10.36
C GLU A 38 6.15 6.83 9.55
N ILE A 39 6.50 5.66 10.09
CA ILE A 39 6.22 4.37 9.44
C ILE A 39 4.71 4.17 9.28
N LEU A 40 3.92 4.49 10.30
CA LEU A 40 2.46 4.36 10.27
C LEU A 40 1.82 5.34 9.27
N GLU A 41 2.31 6.57 9.20
CA GLU A 41 1.85 7.55 8.20
C GLU A 41 2.13 7.06 6.77
N LEU A 42 3.32 6.54 6.52
CA LEU A 42 3.68 5.96 5.21
C LEU A 42 2.83 4.73 4.87
N ALA A 43 2.57 3.86 5.85
CA ALA A 43 1.70 2.69 5.64
C ALA A 43 0.27 3.12 5.28
N ASN A 44 -0.28 4.11 5.98
CA ASN A 44 -1.61 4.65 5.70
C ASN A 44 -1.70 5.31 4.32
N LEU A 45 -0.66 6.05 3.91
CA LEU A 45 -0.58 6.62 2.57
C LEU A 45 -0.53 5.52 1.50
N ASN A 46 0.26 4.48 1.72
CA ASN A 46 0.37 3.36 0.80
C ASN A 46 -0.95 2.61 0.62
N GLU A 47 -1.69 2.39 1.70
CA GLU A 47 -3.03 1.78 1.63
C GLU A 47 -4.02 2.67 0.88
N SER A 48 -4.01 3.98 1.15
CA SER A 48 -4.83 4.95 0.42
C SER A 48 -4.54 4.95 -1.09
N LEU A 49 -3.27 4.85 -1.48
CA LEU A 49 -2.87 4.75 -2.89
C LEU A 49 -3.37 3.46 -3.53
N ASN A 50 -3.29 2.32 -2.83
CA ASN A 50 -3.81 1.05 -3.34
C ASN A 50 -5.31 1.11 -3.58
N CYS A 51 -6.09 1.69 -2.66
CA CYS A 51 -7.54 1.87 -2.87
C CYS A 51 -7.83 2.71 -4.12
N LEU A 52 -7.10 3.80 -4.33
CA LEU A 52 -7.28 4.65 -5.52
C LEU A 52 -6.93 3.91 -6.82
N ILE A 53 -5.91 3.05 -6.82
CA ILE A 53 -5.56 2.22 -7.97
C ILE A 53 -6.69 1.25 -8.28
N GLU A 54 -7.21 0.54 -7.28
CA GLU A 54 -8.33 -0.40 -7.46
C GLU A 54 -9.58 0.29 -8.02
N GLU A 55 -9.88 1.50 -7.54
CA GLU A 55 -11.01 2.30 -8.06
C GLU A 55 -10.84 2.67 -9.54
N ILE A 56 -9.62 3.05 -9.95
CA ILE A 56 -9.31 3.37 -11.34
C ILE A 56 -9.45 2.12 -12.22
N GLU A 57 -8.86 1.00 -11.81
CA GLU A 57 -8.91 -0.27 -12.53
C GLU A 57 -10.36 -0.75 -12.70
N MET A 58 -11.16 -0.66 -11.63
CA MET A 58 -12.58 -1.01 -11.67
C MET A 58 -13.36 -0.08 -12.61
N SER A 59 -13.07 1.22 -12.58
CA SER A 59 -13.72 2.20 -13.47
C SER A 59 -13.44 1.92 -14.94
N ASP A 60 -12.19 1.55 -15.27
CA ASP A 60 -11.82 1.21 -16.64
C ASP A 60 -12.41 -0.14 -17.08
N TYR A 61 -12.44 -1.13 -16.18
CA TYR A 61 -13.17 -2.37 -16.41
C TYR A 61 -14.65 -2.12 -16.73
N LEU A 62 -15.33 -1.27 -15.96
CA LEU A 62 -16.74 -0.94 -16.20
C LEU A 62 -16.98 -0.26 -17.55
N LYS A 63 -16.05 0.61 -18.00
CA LYS A 63 -16.12 1.21 -19.35
C LYS A 63 -16.00 0.14 -20.44
N LEU A 64 -15.05 -0.78 -20.28
CA LEU A 64 -14.87 -1.90 -21.22
C LEU A 64 -16.08 -2.81 -21.26
N GLU A 65 -16.66 -3.16 -20.10
CA GLU A 65 -17.84 -4.00 -20.02
C GLU A 65 -19.05 -3.33 -20.68
N LYS A 66 -19.23 -2.02 -20.47
CA LYS A 66 -20.27 -1.25 -21.17
C LYS A 66 -20.09 -1.29 -22.68
N TRP A 67 -18.86 -1.17 -23.17
CA TRP A 67 -18.57 -1.27 -24.61
C TRP A 67 -18.83 -2.68 -25.15
N ASN A 68 -18.41 -3.71 -24.42
CA ASN A 68 -18.66 -5.11 -24.76
C ASN A 68 -20.16 -5.41 -24.84
N GLN A 69 -20.95 -4.91 -23.88
CA GLN A 69 -22.40 -5.04 -23.91
C GLN A 69 -23.01 -4.34 -25.13
N GLY A 70 -22.50 -3.16 -25.51
CA GLY A 70 -22.89 -2.47 -26.74
C GLY A 70 -22.63 -3.31 -27.98
N LEU A 71 -21.45 -3.94 -28.09
CA LEU A 71 -21.13 -4.84 -29.19
C LEU A 71 -22.03 -6.07 -29.23
N ARG A 72 -22.32 -6.69 -28.08
CA ARG A 72 -23.23 -7.84 -28.01
C ARG A 72 -24.64 -7.49 -28.49
N ASN A 73 -25.11 -6.28 -28.17
CA ASN A 73 -26.40 -5.80 -28.65
C ASN A 73 -26.39 -5.60 -30.17
N LEU A 74 -25.32 -4.99 -30.72
CA LEU A 74 -25.17 -4.85 -32.18
C LEU A 74 -25.10 -6.20 -32.89
N LEU A 75 -24.33 -7.15 -32.35
CA LEU A 75 -24.24 -8.50 -32.90
C LEU A 75 -25.63 -9.16 -32.94
N LYS A 76 -26.44 -9.03 -31.88
CA LYS A 76 -27.81 -9.54 -31.87
C LYS A 76 -28.65 -8.93 -32.99
N VAL A 77 -28.61 -7.60 -33.17
CA VAL A 77 -29.35 -6.92 -34.25
C VAL A 77 -28.95 -7.46 -35.62
N VAL A 78 -27.64 -7.51 -35.89
CA VAL A 78 -27.11 -8.02 -37.17
C VAL A 78 -27.44 -9.50 -37.39
N SER A 79 -27.44 -10.33 -36.34
CA SER A 79 -27.80 -11.75 -36.44
C SER A 79 -29.31 -11.99 -36.57
N THR A 80 -30.16 -11.02 -36.19
CA THR A 80 -31.62 -11.10 -36.38
C THR A 80 -32.08 -10.48 -37.70
N GLU A 81 -31.27 -9.60 -38.30
CA GLU A 81 -31.49 -9.05 -39.63
C GLU A 81 -30.69 -9.85 -40.67
N GLU A 82 -31.10 -11.09 -40.95
CA GLU A 82 -30.90 -11.61 -42.31
C GLU A 82 -31.93 -10.90 -43.20
N PRO A 83 -31.53 -10.03 -44.16
CA PRO A 83 -32.46 -9.63 -45.19
C PRO A 83 -32.69 -10.87 -46.06
N TYR A 84 -33.75 -11.61 -45.78
CA TYR A 84 -34.28 -12.61 -46.69
C TYR A 84 -34.49 -11.91 -48.04
N PRO A 85 -33.80 -12.29 -49.13
CA PRO A 85 -34.14 -11.75 -50.43
C PRO A 85 -35.42 -12.47 -50.87
N SER A 86 -36.58 -12.00 -50.42
CA SER A 86 -37.82 -12.27 -51.13
C SER A 86 -37.84 -11.38 -52.37
N THR A 87 -36.97 -11.65 -53.34
CA THR A 87 -37.22 -11.25 -54.72
C THR A 87 -38.17 -12.28 -55.33
N PRO A 88 -39.44 -11.94 -55.60
CA PRO A 88 -40.28 -12.78 -56.41
C PRO A 88 -39.85 -12.59 -57.86
N TRP A 89 -38.92 -13.41 -58.33
CA TRP A 89 -38.75 -13.63 -59.76
C TRP A 89 -39.80 -14.66 -60.20
N GLN A 90 -41.02 -14.18 -60.42
CA GLN A 90 -42.08 -14.90 -61.15
C GLN A 90 -42.81 -13.89 -62.04
N ASP A 91 -42.26 -13.67 -63.23
CA ASP A 91 -42.86 -13.95 -64.56
C ASP A 91 -42.06 -13.22 -65.66
#